data_AF-A0A1J0VN61-F1
#
_entry.id   AF-A0A1J0VN61-F1
#
_cell.length_a   1.000
_cell.length_b   1.000
_cell.length_c   1.000
_cell.angle_alpha   90.00
_cell.angle_beta   90.00
_cell.angle_gamma   90.00
#
_symmetry.space_group_name_H-M   'P 1'
#
loop_
_entity.id
_entity.type
_entity.pdbx_description
1 polymer ?
#
loop_
_entity_poly.entity_id
_entity_poly.type
_entity_poly.pdbx_seq_one_letter_code
_entity_poly.pdbx_strand_id
1 'polypeptide(L)'
;MERLVASGVISAEQRTAIVRTIDEQERARRAPAGRVIAEIVAYLGAGLVAAGLVLFLDRAWVEIARTGRVVLLMVVAGCAIGGAVVLADGWRGVFRRVPIASPGRVRLAAVLLALAAGAVTGAVATAFDTRGPDWAAPIAGLLVAVLGYLLVPSLLGMVAVAVFGVAGIVELTSGVFAARSPWQGIALMVFGAGWFALASARLVVVDWAGYLLGGIVAVIGAQSVTLGESWWRPMLTGLIGVLCLVLYLWRREAVLVLGGASAVAIAVGQVVADYTAGGPAVASAVLGVGAVVLTVGVLVLNTRSQPRPPD
;
A
#
# COMPACT_ATOMS: atom_id res chain seq x y z
N MET A 1 33.92 -32.94 7.93
CA MET A 1 33.32 -34.23 8.38
C MET A 1 34.36 -35.31 8.66
N GLU A 2 35.40 -35.49 7.83
CA GLU A 2 36.43 -36.53 8.07
C GLU A 2 37.19 -36.36 9.39
N ARG A 3 37.52 -35.12 9.77
CA ARG A 3 38.08 -34.83 11.11
C ARG A 3 37.15 -35.20 12.28
N LEU A 4 35.84 -35.19 12.09
CA LEU A 4 34.84 -35.51 13.13
C LEU A 4 34.62 -37.03 13.27
N VAL A 5 34.83 -37.78 12.19
CA VAL A 5 34.85 -39.25 12.21
C VAL A 5 36.18 -39.75 12.78
N ALA A 6 37.31 -39.15 12.37
CA ALA A 6 38.64 -39.50 12.88
C ALA A 6 38.83 -39.19 14.38
N SER A 7 38.06 -38.24 14.94
CA SER A 7 38.03 -37.93 16.37
C SER A 7 37.01 -38.76 17.16
N GLY A 8 36.32 -39.71 16.53
CA GLY A 8 35.35 -40.61 17.19
C GLY A 8 34.03 -39.95 17.62
N VAL A 9 33.83 -38.67 17.30
CA VAL A 9 32.63 -37.91 17.69
C VAL A 9 31.39 -38.36 16.90
N ILE A 10 31.59 -38.86 15.68
CA ILE A 10 30.50 -39.32 14.79
C ILE A 10 30.92 -40.63 14.13
N SER A 11 30.06 -41.65 14.14
CA SER A 11 30.34 -42.92 13.46
C SER A 11 30.31 -42.77 11.93
N ALA A 12 30.99 -43.69 11.22
CA ALA A 12 31.00 -43.71 9.75
C ALA A 12 29.58 -43.88 9.16
N GLU A 13 28.71 -44.64 9.84
CA GLU A 13 27.30 -44.80 9.44
C GLU A 13 26.50 -43.49 9.61
N GLN A 14 26.68 -42.77 10.71
CA GLN A 14 26.03 -41.47 10.93
C GLN A 14 26.48 -40.41 9.93
N ARG A 15 27.76 -40.38 9.52
CA ARG A 15 28.22 -39.52 8.42
C ARG A 15 27.44 -39.81 7.14
N THR A 16 27.28 -41.08 6.80
CA THR A 16 26.62 -41.51 5.57
C THR A 16 25.14 -41.16 5.60
N ALA A 17 24.48 -41.31 6.75
CA ALA A 17 23.11 -40.87 6.96
C ALA A 17 22.95 -39.35 6.80
N ILE A 18 23.83 -38.55 7.43
CA ILE A 18 23.74 -37.08 7.36
C ILE A 18 24.02 -36.57 5.93
N VAL A 19 25.03 -37.10 5.25
CA VAL A 19 25.31 -36.73 3.86
C VAL A 19 24.11 -37.07 2.98
N ARG A 20 23.52 -38.26 3.16
CA ARG A 20 22.31 -38.65 2.42
C ARG A 20 21.13 -37.73 2.71
N THR A 21 20.89 -37.34 3.96
CA THR A 21 19.81 -36.41 4.31
C THR A 21 20.04 -35.01 3.76
N ILE A 22 21.29 -34.52 3.76
CA ILE A 22 21.64 -33.23 3.14
C ILE A 22 21.43 -33.29 1.63
N ASP A 23 21.86 -34.37 0.99
CA ASP A 23 21.74 -34.55 -0.46
C ASP A 23 20.27 -34.73 -0.87
N GLU A 24 19.45 -35.41 -0.06
CA GLU A 24 17.99 -35.50 -0.23
C GLU A 24 17.31 -34.13 -0.02
N GLN A 25 17.74 -33.33 0.95
CA GLN A 25 17.25 -31.96 1.15
C GLN A 25 17.70 -31.00 0.04
N GLU A 26 18.92 -31.12 -0.47
CA GLU A 26 19.43 -30.33 -1.59
C GLU A 26 18.75 -30.69 -2.91
N ARG A 27 18.48 -31.97 -3.15
CA ARG A 27 17.66 -32.42 -4.29
C ARG A 27 16.22 -31.95 -4.17
N ALA A 28 15.65 -31.91 -2.95
CA ALA A 28 14.33 -31.35 -2.71
C ALA A 28 14.29 -29.82 -2.83
N ARG A 29 15.40 -29.12 -2.56
CA ARG A 29 15.54 -27.66 -2.71
C ARG A 29 15.87 -27.21 -4.12
N ARG A 30 16.54 -28.04 -4.94
CA ARG A 30 16.75 -27.74 -6.36
C ARG A 30 15.38 -27.70 -7.03
N ALA A 31 14.97 -26.49 -7.42
CA ALA A 31 13.79 -26.31 -8.25
C ALA A 31 13.95 -27.24 -9.47
N PRO A 32 12.96 -28.10 -9.77
CA PRO A 32 13.05 -28.97 -10.94
C PRO A 32 13.29 -28.09 -12.17
N ALA A 33 14.11 -28.53 -13.13
CA ALA A 33 14.50 -27.72 -14.28
C ALA A 33 13.29 -27.10 -15.01
N GLY A 34 12.15 -27.81 -15.03
CA GLY A 34 10.89 -27.29 -15.56
C GLY A 34 10.33 -26.07 -14.83
N ARG A 35 10.56 -25.92 -13.52
CA ARG A 35 10.17 -24.73 -12.74
C ARG A 35 11.04 -23.53 -13.09
N VAL A 36 12.35 -23.72 -13.27
CA VAL A 36 13.28 -22.64 -13.66
C VAL A 36 12.96 -22.17 -15.08
N ILE A 37 12.72 -23.11 -16.01
CA ILE A 37 12.30 -22.78 -17.38
C ILE A 37 10.95 -22.06 -17.38
N ALA A 38 9.96 -22.54 -16.61
CA ALA A 38 8.67 -21.88 -16.48
C ALA A 38 8.79 -20.45 -15.91
N GLU A 39 9.68 -20.24 -14.95
CA GLU A 39 9.94 -18.94 -14.36
C GLU A 39 10.65 -17.99 -15.34
N ILE A 40 11.65 -18.47 -16.10
CA ILE A 40 12.30 -17.71 -17.18
C ILE A 40 11.30 -17.33 -18.27
N VAL A 41 10.48 -18.28 -18.74
CA VAL A 41 9.44 -18.04 -19.74
C VAL A 41 8.39 -17.06 -19.22
N ALA A 42 8.03 -17.13 -17.93
CA ALA A 42 7.11 -16.18 -17.32
C ALA A 42 7.71 -14.76 -17.26
N TYR A 43 8.98 -14.60 -16.90
CA TYR A 43 9.64 -13.29 -16.88
C TYR A 43 9.84 -12.73 -18.29
N LEU A 44 10.26 -13.55 -19.25
CA LEU A 44 10.34 -13.16 -20.67
C LEU A 44 8.97 -12.75 -21.21
N GLY A 45 7.93 -13.54 -20.93
CA GLY A 45 6.56 -13.23 -21.30
C GLY A 45 6.07 -11.92 -20.69
N ALA A 46 6.33 -11.68 -19.40
CA ALA A 46 5.98 -10.43 -18.73
C ALA A 46 6.72 -9.23 -19.34
N GLY A 47 8.02 -9.37 -19.64
CA GLY A 47 8.82 -8.34 -20.28
C GLY A 47 8.34 -8.03 -21.70
N LEU A 48 8.01 -9.05 -22.49
CA LEU A 48 7.49 -8.89 -23.85
C LEU A 48 6.11 -8.24 -23.86
N VAL A 49 5.23 -8.63 -22.92
CA VAL A 49 3.92 -8.02 -22.73
C VAL A 49 4.06 -6.56 -22.32
N ALA A 50 4.97 -6.23 -21.40
CA ALA A 50 5.23 -4.86 -20.98
C ALA A 50 5.76 -3.99 -22.14
N ALA A 51 6.74 -4.49 -22.89
CA ALA A 51 7.28 -3.81 -24.06
C ALA A 51 6.20 -3.61 -25.14
N GLY A 52 5.41 -4.65 -25.42
CA GLY A 52 4.28 -4.59 -26.35
C GLY A 52 3.21 -3.58 -25.91
N LEU A 53 2.90 -3.52 -24.61
CA LEU A 53 1.95 -2.56 -24.05
C LEU A 53 2.44 -1.12 -24.21
N VAL A 54 3.72 -0.85 -23.94
CA VAL A 54 4.32 0.48 -24.12
C VAL A 54 4.27 0.91 -25.59
N LEU A 55 4.70 0.04 -26.50
CA LEU A 55 4.67 0.31 -27.94
C LEU A 55 3.24 0.55 -28.46
N PHE A 56 2.29 -0.21 -27.92
CA PHE A 56 0.88 -0.09 -28.26
C PHE A 56 0.25 1.21 -27.73
N LEU A 57 0.55 1.57 -26.48
CA LEU A 57 0.06 2.81 -25.86
C LEU A 57 0.60 4.06 -26.57
N ASP A 58 1.84 4.01 -27.05
CA ASP A 58 2.49 5.13 -27.74
C ASP A 58 1.93 5.33 -29.16
N ARG A 59 1.82 4.26 -29.96
CA ARG A 59 1.52 4.40 -31.39
C ARG A 59 0.08 4.10 -31.77
N ALA A 60 -0.49 3.04 -31.20
CA ALA A 60 -1.78 2.52 -31.65
C ALA A 60 -2.95 3.07 -30.83
N TRP A 61 -2.72 3.52 -29.60
CA TRP A 61 -3.79 3.96 -28.71
C TRP A 61 -4.65 5.04 -29.34
N VAL A 62 -4.05 6.09 -29.91
CA VAL A 62 -4.76 7.22 -30.52
C VAL A 62 -5.53 6.79 -31.78
N GLU A 63 -4.99 5.84 -32.55
CA GLU A 63 -5.60 5.36 -33.79
C GLU A 63 -6.77 4.38 -33.57
N ILE A 64 -6.80 3.68 -32.44
CA ILE A 64 -7.86 2.72 -32.15
C ILE A 64 -9.16 3.44 -31.84
N ALA A 65 -10.22 3.01 -32.54
CA ALA A 65 -11.58 3.46 -32.29
C ALA A 65 -11.95 3.26 -30.81
N ARG A 66 -12.69 4.21 -30.25
CA ARG A 66 -13.11 4.22 -28.83
C ARG A 66 -13.66 2.87 -28.34
N THR A 67 -14.53 2.24 -29.14
CA THR A 67 -15.09 0.92 -28.85
C THR A 67 -14.02 -0.16 -28.73
N GLY A 68 -12.99 -0.13 -29.58
CA GLY A 68 -11.87 -1.06 -29.52
C GLY A 68 -11.05 -0.92 -28.23
N ARG A 69 -10.82 0.31 -27.75
CA ARG A 69 -10.13 0.56 -26.48
C ARG A 69 -10.91 -0.01 -25.29
N VAL A 70 -12.23 0.20 -25.27
CA VAL A 70 -13.11 -0.33 -24.20
C VAL A 70 -13.09 -1.86 -24.21
N VAL A 71 -13.26 -2.49 -25.37
CA VAL A 71 -13.23 -3.95 -25.50
C VAL A 71 -11.88 -4.51 -25.04
N LEU A 72 -10.78 -3.90 -25.46
CA LEU A 72 -9.44 -4.32 -25.05
C LEU A 72 -9.26 -4.28 -23.54
N LEU A 73 -9.61 -3.15 -22.90
CA LEU A 73 -9.50 -3.00 -21.45
C LEU A 73 -10.39 -3.98 -20.69
N MET A 74 -11.60 -4.25 -21.19
CA MET A 74 -12.47 -5.26 -20.60
C MET A 74 -11.93 -6.69 -20.75
N VAL A 75 -11.28 -7.01 -21.88
CA VAL A 75 -10.57 -8.29 -22.05
C VAL A 75 -9.41 -8.41 -21.05
N VAL A 76 -8.60 -7.36 -20.89
CA VAL A 76 -7.52 -7.34 -19.90
C VAL A 76 -8.06 -7.54 -18.49
N ALA A 77 -9.13 -6.82 -18.12
CA ALA A 77 -9.79 -6.98 -16.83
C ALA A 77 -10.31 -8.41 -16.61
N GLY A 78 -11.00 -8.97 -17.61
CA GLY A 78 -11.54 -10.33 -17.57
C GLY A 78 -10.44 -11.39 -17.43
N CYS A 79 -9.36 -11.27 -18.20
CA CYS A 79 -8.20 -12.17 -18.09
C CYS A 79 -7.52 -12.06 -16.73
N ALA A 80 -7.36 -10.85 -16.19
CA ALA A 80 -6.74 -10.64 -14.89
C ALA A 80 -7.59 -11.21 -13.73
N ILE A 81 -8.92 -10.99 -13.76
CA ILE A 81 -9.87 -11.61 -12.82
C ILE A 81 -9.83 -13.14 -12.94
N GLY A 82 -9.88 -13.67 -14.17
CA GLY A 82 -9.82 -15.10 -14.43
C GLY A 82 -8.53 -15.74 -13.89
N GLY A 83 -7.38 -15.10 -14.15
CA GLY A 83 -6.08 -15.53 -13.63
C GLY A 83 -6.03 -15.53 -12.10
N ALA A 84 -6.58 -14.49 -11.45
CA ALA A 84 -6.66 -14.43 -10.00
C ALA A 84 -7.55 -15.53 -9.41
N VAL A 85 -8.70 -15.83 -10.03
CA VAL A 85 -9.60 -16.92 -9.61
C VAL A 85 -8.93 -18.28 -9.77
N VAL A 86 -8.19 -18.51 -10.84
CA VAL A 86 -7.42 -19.76 -11.04
C VAL A 86 -6.33 -19.91 -9.97
N LEU A 87 -5.64 -18.82 -9.62
CA LEU A 87 -4.62 -18.82 -8.56
C LEU A 87 -5.21 -19.03 -7.15
N ALA A 88 -6.49 -18.72 -6.96
CA ALA A 88 -7.25 -18.94 -5.73
C ALA A 88 -7.91 -20.33 -5.64
N ASP A 89 -7.44 -21.31 -6.42
CA ASP A 89 -7.99 -22.68 -6.51
C ASP A 89 -9.46 -22.73 -6.99
N GLY A 90 -9.83 -21.76 -7.84
CA GLY A 90 -11.14 -21.68 -8.51
C GLY A 90 -12.26 -21.09 -7.65
N TRP A 91 -13.45 -20.95 -8.24
CA TRP A 91 -14.63 -20.32 -7.59
C TRP A 91 -15.01 -20.94 -6.24
N ARG A 92 -14.71 -22.23 -6.01
CA ARG A 92 -14.97 -22.88 -4.72
C ARG A 92 -13.99 -22.43 -3.62
N GLY A 93 -12.74 -22.13 -3.98
CA GLY A 93 -11.73 -21.54 -3.07
C GLY A 93 -11.96 -20.05 -2.80
N VAL A 94 -12.71 -19.36 -3.66
CA VAL A 94 -13.15 -17.97 -3.44
C VAL A 94 -14.14 -17.86 -2.28
N PHE A 95 -15.14 -18.74 -2.23
CA PHE A 95 -16.18 -18.70 -1.19
C PHE A 95 -15.78 -19.39 0.11
N ARG A 96 -14.88 -20.37 0.01
CA ARG A 96 -14.31 -21.05 1.17
C ARG A 96 -13.08 -20.24 1.53
N ARG A 97 -13.11 -19.42 2.59
CA ARG A 97 -11.96 -18.61 3.11
C ARG A 97 -10.77 -19.50 3.53
N VAL A 98 -10.26 -20.31 2.62
CA VAL A 98 -9.15 -21.23 2.81
C VAL A 98 -7.90 -20.42 2.50
N PRO A 99 -6.90 -20.40 3.38
CA PRO A 99 -5.64 -19.74 3.10
C PRO A 99 -5.06 -20.29 1.81
N ILE A 100 -4.84 -19.43 0.81
CA ILE A 100 -4.18 -19.80 -0.45
C ILE A 100 -2.85 -20.47 -0.09
N ALA A 101 -2.61 -21.67 -0.63
CA ALA A 101 -1.53 -22.56 -0.19
C ALA A 101 -0.11 -22.01 -0.37
N SER A 102 0.09 -20.90 -1.11
CA SER A 102 1.40 -20.32 -1.38
C SER A 102 1.40 -18.78 -1.33
N PRO A 103 2.30 -18.14 -0.55
CA PRO A 103 2.46 -16.68 -0.51
C PRO A 103 2.71 -16.04 -1.88
N GLY A 104 3.36 -16.76 -2.80
CA GLY A 104 3.62 -16.27 -4.16
C GLY A 104 2.35 -16.16 -5.00
N ARG A 105 1.42 -17.13 -4.86
CA ARG A 105 0.13 -17.10 -5.55
C ARG A 105 -0.75 -15.96 -5.06
N VAL A 106 -0.74 -15.68 -3.75
CA VAL A 106 -1.47 -14.54 -3.15
C VAL A 106 -1.01 -13.21 -3.73
N ARG A 107 0.31 -13.01 -3.81
CA ARG A 107 0.88 -11.76 -4.36
C ARG A 107 0.51 -11.59 -5.82
N LEU A 108 0.66 -12.63 -6.63
CA LEU A 108 0.32 -12.57 -8.06
C LEU A 108 -1.17 -12.31 -8.27
N ALA A 109 -2.04 -13.01 -7.52
CA ALA A 109 -3.48 -12.78 -7.59
C ALA A 109 -3.86 -11.35 -7.18
N ALA A 110 -3.25 -10.81 -6.12
CA ALA A 110 -3.47 -9.43 -5.70
C ALA A 110 -3.05 -8.41 -6.79
N VAL A 111 -1.91 -8.66 -7.46
CA VAL A 111 -1.44 -7.80 -8.58
C VAL A 111 -2.42 -7.85 -9.75
N LEU A 112 -2.89 -9.04 -10.12
CA LEU A 112 -3.88 -9.21 -11.18
C LEU A 112 -5.20 -8.51 -10.84
N LEU A 113 -5.66 -8.56 -9.59
CA LEU A 113 -6.88 -7.88 -9.16
C LEU A 113 -6.73 -6.35 -9.14
N ALA A 114 -5.56 -5.84 -8.74
CA ALA A 114 -5.26 -4.41 -8.85
C ALA A 114 -5.20 -3.97 -10.32
N LEU A 115 -4.62 -4.78 -11.20
CA LEU A 115 -4.62 -4.54 -12.65
C LEU A 115 -6.03 -4.54 -13.22
N ALA A 116 -6.88 -5.48 -12.80
CA ALA A 116 -8.28 -5.53 -13.21
C ALA A 116 -9.05 -4.26 -12.79
N ALA A 117 -8.83 -3.76 -11.58
CA ALA A 117 -9.45 -2.51 -11.12
C ALA A 117 -9.01 -1.31 -11.98
N GLY A 118 -7.72 -1.22 -12.31
CA GLY A 118 -7.21 -0.19 -13.23
C GLY A 118 -7.77 -0.31 -14.64
N ALA A 119 -7.82 -1.52 -15.18
CA ALA A 119 -8.37 -1.77 -16.51
C ALA A 119 -9.87 -1.42 -16.60
N VAL A 120 -10.66 -1.77 -15.59
CA VAL A 120 -12.09 -1.38 -15.52
C VAL A 120 -12.25 0.12 -15.39
N THR A 121 -11.43 0.77 -14.56
CA THR A 121 -11.43 2.25 -14.45
C THR A 121 -11.18 2.89 -15.81
N GLY A 122 -10.14 2.45 -16.51
CA GLY A 122 -9.81 2.96 -17.85
C GLY A 122 -10.91 2.65 -18.88
N ALA A 123 -11.55 1.48 -18.80
CA ALA A 123 -12.61 1.09 -19.71
C ALA A 123 -13.82 2.01 -19.54
N VAL A 124 -14.22 2.26 -18.30
CA VAL A 124 -15.34 3.16 -17.97
C VAL A 124 -15.00 4.60 -18.32
N ALA A 125 -13.79 5.08 -17.98
CA ALA A 125 -13.33 6.41 -18.38
C ALA A 125 -13.37 6.59 -19.91
N THR A 126 -12.90 5.60 -20.65
CA THR A 126 -12.93 5.64 -22.12
C THR A 126 -14.35 5.54 -22.67
N ALA A 127 -15.21 4.71 -22.08
CA ALA A 127 -16.59 4.50 -22.53
C ALA A 127 -17.50 5.71 -22.29
N PHE A 128 -17.22 6.50 -21.25
CA PHE A 128 -18.00 7.69 -20.92
C PHE A 128 -17.37 8.98 -21.47
N ASP A 129 -16.03 9.11 -21.49
CA ASP A 129 -15.30 10.31 -21.96
C ASP A 129 -15.98 11.59 -21.43
N THR A 130 -15.91 12.71 -22.17
CA THR A 130 -16.56 13.99 -21.85
C THR A 130 -18.10 13.97 -21.71
N ARG A 131 -18.77 12.82 -21.93
CA ARG A 131 -20.24 12.73 -21.95
C ARG A 131 -20.86 12.09 -20.71
N GLY A 132 -20.08 11.40 -19.89
CA GLY A 132 -20.59 10.74 -18.69
C GLY A 132 -20.16 11.43 -17.40
N PRO A 133 -20.70 10.97 -16.26
CA PRO A 133 -20.25 11.46 -14.97
C PRO A 133 -18.80 11.04 -14.70
N ASP A 134 -17.92 12.03 -14.46
CA ASP A 134 -16.48 11.81 -14.24
C ASP A 134 -16.17 10.84 -13.08
N TRP A 135 -17.07 10.78 -12.09
CA TRP A 135 -16.97 9.87 -10.95
C TRP A 135 -17.22 8.39 -11.28
N ALA A 136 -17.84 8.06 -12.42
CA ALA A 136 -18.21 6.68 -12.73
C ALA A 136 -16.98 5.76 -12.87
N ALA A 137 -15.92 6.27 -13.49
CA ALA A 137 -14.69 5.52 -13.73
C ALA A 137 -14.00 5.08 -12.43
N PRO A 138 -13.62 6.00 -11.51
CA PRO A 138 -12.97 5.59 -10.28
C PRO A 138 -13.88 4.76 -9.36
N ILE A 139 -15.20 4.98 -9.37
CA ILE A 139 -16.14 4.14 -8.60
C ILE A 139 -16.16 2.70 -9.14
N ALA A 140 -16.17 2.50 -10.46
CA ALA A 140 -16.09 1.16 -11.03
C ALA A 140 -14.77 0.46 -10.65
N GLY A 141 -13.65 1.19 -10.71
CA GLY A 141 -12.35 0.72 -10.20
C GLY A 141 -12.39 0.33 -8.73
N LEU A 142 -12.98 1.18 -7.89
CA LEU A 142 -13.13 0.95 -6.45
C LEU A 142 -13.94 -0.31 -6.17
N LEU A 143 -15.06 -0.51 -6.86
CA LEU A 143 -15.87 -1.72 -6.71
C LEU A 143 -15.05 -2.98 -7.01
N VAL A 144 -14.29 -2.97 -8.12
CA VAL A 144 -13.41 -4.10 -8.48
C VAL A 144 -12.28 -4.26 -7.47
N ALA A 145 -11.69 -3.18 -6.95
CA ALA A 145 -10.65 -3.23 -5.94
C ALA A 145 -11.18 -3.79 -4.61
N VAL A 146 -12.39 -3.41 -4.19
CA VAL A 146 -13.06 -3.93 -2.98
C VAL A 146 -13.36 -5.42 -3.16
N LEU A 147 -13.96 -5.81 -4.28
CA LEU A 147 -14.23 -7.21 -4.59
C LEU A 147 -12.93 -8.03 -4.65
N GLY A 148 -11.88 -7.48 -5.26
CA GLY A 148 -10.55 -8.09 -5.30
C GLY A 148 -9.92 -8.23 -3.93
N TYR A 149 -10.07 -7.24 -3.05
CA TYR A 149 -9.61 -7.33 -1.66
C TYR A 149 -10.40 -8.36 -0.85
N LEU A 150 -11.71 -8.45 -1.04
CA LEU A 150 -12.54 -9.48 -0.40
C LEU A 150 -12.19 -10.88 -0.90
N LEU A 151 -11.82 -11.00 -2.17
CA LEU A 151 -11.39 -12.24 -2.82
C LEU A 151 -10.01 -12.69 -2.34
N VAL A 152 -9.03 -11.78 -2.35
CA VAL A 152 -7.66 -12.03 -1.89
C VAL A 152 -7.24 -10.92 -0.93
N PRO A 153 -7.55 -11.07 0.38
CA PRO A 153 -7.18 -10.09 1.38
C PRO A 153 -5.65 -9.91 1.42
N SER A 154 -5.19 -8.73 1.00
CA SER A 154 -3.77 -8.46 0.80
C SER A 154 -3.43 -6.98 1.01
N LEU A 155 -2.17 -6.69 1.32
CA LEU A 155 -1.67 -5.32 1.46
C LEU A 155 -1.88 -4.51 0.17
N LEU A 156 -1.59 -5.12 -0.99
CA LEU A 156 -1.78 -4.48 -2.28
C LEU A 156 -3.27 -4.19 -2.56
N GLY A 157 -4.17 -5.09 -2.15
CA GLY A 157 -5.62 -4.84 -2.21
C GLY A 157 -6.04 -3.64 -1.35
N MET A 158 -5.48 -3.50 -0.14
CA MET A 158 -5.73 -2.31 0.71
C MET A 158 -5.28 -1.03 0.01
N VAL A 159 -4.08 -1.03 -0.59
CA VAL A 159 -3.57 0.12 -1.36
C VAL A 159 -4.48 0.42 -2.55
N ALA A 160 -4.90 -0.59 -3.32
CA ALA A 160 -5.80 -0.39 -4.45
C ALA A 160 -7.14 0.23 -4.01
N VAL A 161 -7.76 -0.29 -2.95
CA VAL A 161 -9.01 0.28 -2.40
C VAL A 161 -8.80 1.73 -1.95
N ALA A 162 -7.69 2.04 -1.29
CA ALA A 162 -7.38 3.40 -0.87
C ALA A 162 -7.20 4.34 -2.07
N VAL A 163 -6.43 3.94 -3.09
CA VAL A 163 -6.16 4.76 -4.28
C VAL A 163 -7.43 5.04 -5.07
N PHE A 164 -8.20 4.00 -5.41
CA PHE A 164 -9.46 4.18 -6.14
C PHE A 164 -10.52 4.88 -5.29
N GLY A 165 -10.50 4.72 -3.97
CA GLY A 165 -11.37 5.44 -3.03
C GLY A 165 -11.08 6.94 -3.02
N VAL A 166 -9.80 7.33 -2.93
CA VAL A 166 -9.38 8.72 -3.02
C VAL A 166 -9.76 9.31 -4.38
N ALA A 167 -9.44 8.63 -5.48
CA ALA A 167 -9.81 9.08 -6.82
C ALA A 167 -11.34 9.26 -6.96
N GLY A 168 -12.12 8.31 -6.44
CA GLY A 168 -13.58 8.38 -6.46
C GLY A 168 -14.13 9.57 -5.68
N ILE A 169 -13.57 9.86 -4.49
CA ILE A 169 -13.98 11.02 -3.69
C ILE A 169 -13.61 12.32 -4.41
N VAL A 170 -12.41 12.41 -4.97
CA VAL A 170 -11.95 13.60 -5.71
C VAL A 170 -12.88 13.90 -6.89
N GLU A 171 -13.14 12.91 -7.75
CA GLU A 171 -14.00 13.11 -8.94
C GLU A 171 -15.48 13.32 -8.58
N LEU A 172 -15.97 12.64 -7.54
CA LEU A 172 -17.35 12.84 -7.09
C LEU A 172 -17.56 14.25 -6.53
N THR A 173 -16.59 14.74 -5.75
CA THR A 173 -16.70 16.06 -5.12
C THR A 173 -16.44 17.20 -6.09
N SER A 174 -15.57 17.03 -7.09
CA SER A 174 -15.37 17.99 -8.18
C SER A 174 -16.60 18.12 -9.08
N GLY A 175 -17.33 17.02 -9.33
CA GLY A 175 -18.54 17.03 -10.14
C GLY A 175 -19.78 17.60 -9.43
N VAL A 176 -19.85 17.49 -8.09
CA VAL A 176 -21.02 17.90 -7.30
C VAL A 176 -20.86 19.29 -6.69
N PHE A 177 -19.64 19.67 -6.28
CA PHE A 177 -19.38 20.92 -5.60
C PHE A 177 -18.52 21.87 -6.44
N ALA A 178 -18.62 23.17 -6.17
CA ALA A 178 -17.78 24.18 -6.83
C ALA A 178 -16.29 23.95 -6.54
N ALA A 179 -15.44 24.36 -7.49
CA ALA A 179 -13.99 24.37 -7.31
C ALA A 179 -13.61 25.14 -6.04
N ARG A 180 -12.81 24.54 -5.16
CA ARG A 180 -12.44 25.00 -3.79
C ARG A 180 -13.45 24.73 -2.67
N SER A 181 -14.43 23.87 -2.89
CA SER A 181 -15.31 23.41 -1.81
C SER A 181 -14.53 22.67 -0.71
N PRO A 182 -14.75 22.98 0.58
CA PRO A 182 -14.12 22.26 1.70
C PRO A 182 -14.58 20.79 1.79
N TRP A 183 -15.70 20.44 1.14
CA TRP A 183 -16.28 19.10 1.21
C TRP A 183 -15.38 18.00 0.67
N GLN A 184 -14.53 18.30 -0.33
CA GLN A 184 -13.53 17.34 -0.81
C GLN A 184 -12.56 16.95 0.30
N GLY A 185 -11.99 17.93 1.00
CA GLY A 185 -11.07 17.69 2.10
C GLY A 185 -11.73 16.95 3.26
N ILE A 186 -12.96 17.34 3.63
CA ILE A 186 -13.75 16.67 4.67
C ILE A 186 -14.03 15.20 4.30
N ALA A 187 -14.47 14.93 3.07
CA ALA A 187 -14.76 13.57 2.61
C ALA A 187 -13.51 12.67 2.65
N LEU A 188 -12.36 13.20 2.22
CA LEU A 188 -11.08 12.50 2.32
C LEU A 188 -10.67 12.26 3.77
N MET A 189 -10.85 13.23 4.67
CA MET A 189 -10.59 13.05 6.10
C MET A 189 -11.48 11.97 6.72
N VAL A 190 -12.77 11.96 6.40
CA VAL A 190 -13.72 10.92 6.84
C VAL A 190 -13.32 9.55 6.30
N PHE A 191 -12.90 9.47 5.03
CA PHE A 191 -12.41 8.23 4.44
C PHE A 191 -11.13 7.72 5.13
N GLY A 192 -10.18 8.62 5.42
CA GLY A 192 -8.99 8.31 6.21
C GLY A 192 -9.34 7.83 7.64
N ALA A 193 -10.28 8.49 8.31
CA ALA A 193 -10.79 8.07 9.62
C ALA A 193 -11.45 6.68 9.57
N GLY A 194 -12.13 6.35 8.47
CA GLY A 194 -12.66 5.00 8.21
C GLY A 194 -11.55 3.94 8.22
N TRP A 195 -10.40 4.21 7.59
CA TRP A 195 -9.24 3.32 7.66
C TRP A 195 -8.68 3.16 9.07
N PHE A 196 -8.60 4.24 9.86
CA PHE A 196 -8.22 4.16 11.27
C PHE A 196 -9.19 3.30 12.09
N ALA A 197 -10.49 3.43 11.85
CA ALA A 197 -11.52 2.64 12.51
C ALA A 197 -11.42 1.16 12.14
N LEU A 198 -11.28 0.85 10.85
CA LEU A 198 -11.09 -0.51 10.34
C LEU A 198 -9.82 -1.18 10.92
N ALA A 199 -8.70 -0.44 10.98
CA ALA A 199 -7.47 -0.90 11.61
C ALA A 199 -7.63 -1.11 13.11
N SER A 200 -8.32 -0.20 13.80
CA SER A 200 -8.57 -0.32 15.24
C SER A 200 -9.52 -1.47 15.60
N ALA A 201 -10.45 -1.80 14.72
CA ALA A 201 -11.34 -2.94 14.84
C ALA A 201 -10.69 -4.27 14.40
N ARG A 202 -9.43 -4.26 13.93
CA ARG A 202 -8.72 -5.43 13.38
C ARG A 202 -9.48 -6.11 12.24
N LEU A 203 -10.18 -5.31 11.43
CA LEU A 203 -10.95 -5.77 10.28
C LEU A 203 -10.10 -5.80 9.00
N VAL A 204 -8.89 -5.25 9.04
CA VAL A 204 -7.93 -5.28 7.94
C VAL A 204 -6.91 -6.38 8.13
N VAL A 205 -6.36 -6.89 7.03
CA VAL A 205 -5.31 -7.93 7.05
C VAL A 205 -4.04 -7.45 7.76
N VAL A 206 -3.72 -6.16 7.61
CA VAL A 206 -2.47 -5.57 8.11
C VAL A 206 -2.78 -4.26 8.82
N ASP A 207 -2.90 -4.30 10.15
CA ASP A 207 -3.32 -3.14 10.96
C ASP A 207 -2.42 -1.91 10.75
N TRP A 208 -1.10 -2.09 10.74
CA TRP A 208 -0.14 -0.99 10.52
C TRP A 208 -0.35 -0.30 9.17
N ALA A 209 -0.73 -1.05 8.14
CA ALA A 209 -0.99 -0.50 6.82
C ALA A 209 -2.31 0.26 6.78
N GLY A 210 -3.32 -0.18 7.52
CA GLY A 210 -4.57 0.57 7.69
C GLY A 210 -4.33 1.91 8.37
N TYR A 211 -3.49 1.96 9.41
CA TYR A 211 -3.08 3.21 10.04
C TYR A 211 -2.27 4.12 9.11
N LEU A 212 -1.34 3.55 8.33
CA LEU A 212 -0.54 4.30 7.37
C LEU A 212 -1.42 4.94 6.29
N LEU A 213 -2.28 4.13 5.65
CA LEU A 213 -3.17 4.58 4.58
C LEU A 213 -4.17 5.60 5.11
N GLY A 214 -4.79 5.35 6.26
CA GLY A 214 -5.71 6.28 6.91
C GLY A 214 -5.04 7.62 7.22
N GLY A 215 -3.81 7.59 7.75
CA GLY A 215 -3.03 8.79 8.06
C GLY A 215 -2.69 9.61 6.81
N ILE A 216 -2.17 8.97 5.77
CA ILE A 216 -1.85 9.64 4.50
C ILE A 216 -3.10 10.28 3.89
N VAL A 217 -4.19 9.52 3.78
CA VAL A 217 -5.45 9.99 3.21
C VAL A 217 -6.06 11.14 4.02
N ALA A 218 -6.02 11.04 5.36
CA ALA A 218 -6.51 12.11 6.23
C ALA A 218 -5.69 13.39 6.08
N VAL A 219 -4.36 13.29 6.00
CA VAL A 219 -3.48 14.45 5.76
C VAL A 219 -3.74 15.06 4.39
N ILE A 220 -3.89 14.26 3.33
CA ILE A 220 -4.27 14.76 2.00
C ILE A 220 -5.61 15.51 2.08
N GLY A 221 -6.59 14.97 2.81
CA GLY A 221 -7.87 15.63 3.05
C GLY A 221 -7.71 16.98 3.76
N ALA A 222 -6.96 17.03 4.85
CA ALA A 222 -6.69 18.26 5.60
C ALA A 222 -6.00 19.33 4.73
N GLN A 223 -5.05 18.93 3.89
CA GLN A 223 -4.35 19.82 2.96
C GLN A 223 -5.25 20.31 1.82
N SER A 224 -6.29 19.55 1.48
CA SER A 224 -7.27 19.90 0.45
C SER A 224 -8.35 20.88 0.94
N VAL A 225 -8.47 21.14 2.24
CA VAL A 225 -9.41 22.13 2.77
C VAL A 225 -8.86 23.53 2.48
N THR A 226 -9.58 24.28 1.63
CA THR A 226 -9.16 25.62 1.19
C THR A 226 -10.21 26.67 1.56
N LEU A 227 -10.29 27.02 2.85
CA LEU A 227 -11.21 28.03 3.37
C LEU A 227 -10.52 29.41 3.47
N GLY A 228 -10.34 30.11 2.35
CA GLY A 228 -9.79 31.48 2.34
C GLY A 228 -8.34 31.60 2.84
N GLU A 229 -8.01 32.68 3.55
CA GLU A 229 -6.74 32.87 4.29
C GLU A 229 -6.78 32.00 5.56
N SER A 230 -6.29 30.77 5.45
CA SER A 230 -6.85 29.68 6.25
C SER A 230 -5.85 29.01 7.18
N TRP A 231 -5.96 29.33 8.48
CA TRP A 231 -5.24 28.63 9.56
C TRP A 231 -5.68 27.15 9.66
N TRP A 232 -6.75 26.77 8.96
CA TRP A 232 -7.34 25.44 8.97
C TRP A 232 -6.42 24.35 8.43
N ARG A 233 -5.63 24.61 7.38
CA ARG A 233 -4.72 23.59 6.80
C ARG A 233 -3.66 23.10 7.80
N PRO A 234 -2.85 23.99 8.41
CA PRO A 234 -1.90 23.55 9.43
C PRO A 234 -2.61 23.03 10.68
N MET A 235 -3.72 23.64 11.10
CA MET A 235 -4.46 23.22 12.29
C MET A 235 -5.00 21.78 12.17
N LEU A 236 -5.66 21.44 11.05
CA LEU A 236 -6.20 20.10 10.81
C LEU A 236 -5.10 19.06 10.67
N THR A 237 -3.99 19.41 10.01
CA THR A 237 -2.83 18.52 9.87
C THR A 237 -2.17 18.25 11.22
N GLY A 238 -2.01 19.29 12.04
CA GLY A 238 -1.51 19.17 13.41
C GLY A 238 -2.44 18.33 14.29
N LEU A 239 -3.76 18.53 14.17
CA LEU A 239 -4.76 17.73 14.89
C LEU A 239 -4.69 16.25 14.52
N ILE A 240 -4.57 15.92 13.23
CA ILE A 240 -4.36 14.52 12.78
C ILE A 240 -3.06 13.97 13.38
N GLY A 241 -1.99 14.76 13.38
CA GLY A 241 -0.71 14.39 13.98
C GLY A 241 -0.82 14.07 15.47
N VAL A 242 -1.49 14.94 16.24
CA VAL A 242 -1.77 14.73 17.67
C VAL A 242 -2.64 13.49 17.88
N LEU A 243 -3.69 13.29 17.07
CA LEU A 243 -4.56 12.11 17.18
C LEU A 243 -3.77 10.82 16.96
N CYS A 244 -2.87 10.78 15.97
CA CYS A 244 -1.97 9.64 15.75
C CYS A 244 -1.07 9.38 16.97
N LEU A 245 -0.50 10.43 17.58
CA LEU A 245 0.33 10.31 18.78
C LEU A 245 -0.46 9.84 20.00
N VAL A 246 -1.71 10.29 20.16
CA VAL A 246 -2.61 9.81 21.23
C VAL A 246 -2.95 8.33 21.01
N LEU A 247 -3.29 7.94 19.77
CA LEU A 247 -3.54 6.54 19.42
C LEU A 247 -2.31 5.65 19.65
N TYR A 248 -1.11 6.19 19.46
CA TYR A 248 0.14 5.48 19.77
C TYR A 248 0.24 5.11 21.25
N LEU A 249 -0.26 5.95 22.17
CA LEU A 249 -0.25 5.64 23.60
C LEU A 249 -1.00 4.33 23.93
N TRP A 250 -2.01 3.97 23.13
CA TRP A 250 -2.79 2.75 23.31
C TRP A 250 -2.32 1.57 22.45
N ARG A 251 -1.93 1.81 21.19
CA ARG A 251 -1.61 0.73 20.23
C ARG A 251 -0.12 0.44 20.08
N ARG A 252 0.74 1.39 20.45
CA ARG A 252 2.21 1.31 20.37
C ARG A 252 2.78 0.91 18.99
N GLU A 253 2.09 1.24 17.91
CA GLU A 253 2.54 1.00 16.53
C GLU A 253 3.51 2.10 16.06
N ALA A 254 4.66 1.70 15.47
CA ALA A 254 5.69 2.65 15.02
C ALA A 254 5.16 3.65 13.96
N VAL A 255 4.25 3.20 13.10
CA VAL A 255 3.61 4.01 12.06
C VAL A 255 2.88 5.22 12.65
N LEU A 256 2.25 5.07 13.82
CA LEU A 256 1.50 6.15 14.47
C LEU A 256 2.43 7.24 15.01
N VAL A 257 3.60 6.86 15.55
CA VAL A 257 4.61 7.84 16.00
C VAL A 257 5.20 8.58 14.81
N LEU A 258 5.65 7.85 13.80
CA LEU A 258 6.32 8.43 12.63
C LEU A 258 5.36 9.32 11.85
N GLY A 259 4.14 8.83 11.58
CA GLY A 259 3.11 9.59 10.90
C GLY A 259 2.64 10.79 11.72
N GLY A 260 2.43 10.60 13.03
CA GLY A 260 2.02 11.66 13.93
C GLY A 260 3.05 12.79 14.05
N ALA A 261 4.31 12.43 14.31
CA ALA A 261 5.42 13.38 14.37
C ALA A 261 5.62 14.11 13.04
N SER A 262 5.54 13.40 11.91
CA SER A 262 5.66 14.01 10.58
C SER A 262 4.53 15.01 10.32
N ALA A 263 3.27 14.66 10.62
CA ALA A 263 2.14 15.56 10.43
C ALA A 263 2.24 16.81 11.33
N VAL A 264 2.67 16.67 12.59
CA VAL A 264 2.94 17.82 13.47
C VAL A 264 4.07 18.70 12.90
N ALA A 265 5.16 18.09 12.42
CA ALA A 265 6.26 18.84 11.82
C ALA A 265 5.82 19.61 10.56
N ILE A 266 5.00 19.00 9.69
CA ILE A 266 4.42 19.67 8.52
C ILE A 266 3.55 20.84 8.96
N ALA A 267 2.67 20.65 9.95
CA ALA A 267 1.79 21.69 10.45
C ALA A 267 2.57 22.89 11.02
N VAL A 268 3.60 22.64 11.84
CA VAL A 268 4.47 23.70 12.38
C VAL A 268 5.21 24.40 11.25
N GLY A 269 5.76 23.66 10.29
CA GLY A 269 6.45 24.22 9.13
C GLY A 269 5.55 25.14 8.30
N GLN A 270 4.28 24.77 8.11
CA GLN A 270 3.28 25.58 7.43
C GLN A 270 2.98 26.87 8.18
N VAL A 271 2.74 26.81 9.50
CA VAL A 271 2.52 28.02 10.33
C VAL A 271 3.73 28.95 10.24
N VAL A 272 4.95 28.43 10.32
CA VAL A 272 6.15 29.24 10.21
C VAL A 272 6.24 29.90 8.84
N ALA A 273 6.06 29.12 7.76
CA ALA A 273 6.14 29.64 6.40
C ALA A 273 5.11 30.75 6.14
N ASP A 274 3.86 30.54 6.59
CA ASP A 274 2.75 31.46 6.32
C ASP A 274 2.82 32.75 7.15
N TYR A 275 3.30 32.69 8.41
CA TYR A 275 3.25 33.85 9.33
C TYR A 275 4.58 34.58 9.53
N THR A 276 5.70 34.05 9.05
CA THR A 276 7.02 34.65 9.34
C THR A 276 7.76 35.14 8.10
N ALA A 277 7.06 35.24 6.97
CA ALA A 277 7.60 35.63 5.66
C ALA A 277 8.85 34.83 5.24
N GLY A 278 9.06 33.64 5.82
CA GLY A 278 10.26 32.82 5.59
C GLY A 278 11.55 33.33 6.25
N GLY A 279 11.46 34.21 7.25
CA GLY A 279 12.63 34.76 7.94
C GLY A 279 13.53 33.67 8.54
N PRO A 280 14.85 33.65 8.25
CA PRO A 280 15.76 32.57 8.66
C PRO A 280 15.85 32.38 10.19
N ALA A 281 15.51 33.41 10.97
CA ALA A 281 15.51 33.35 12.44
C ALA A 281 14.45 32.38 12.99
N VAL A 282 13.26 32.32 12.41
CA VAL A 282 12.18 31.45 12.91
C VAL A 282 12.41 30.00 12.51
N ALA A 283 12.88 29.77 11.28
CA ALA A 283 13.32 28.45 10.85
C ALA A 283 14.44 27.90 11.75
N SER A 284 15.41 28.74 12.13
CA SER A 284 16.49 28.36 13.06
C SER A 284 15.96 28.01 14.45
N ALA A 285 14.98 28.75 14.97
CA ALA A 285 14.38 28.48 16.28
C ALA A 285 13.63 27.15 16.31
N VAL A 286 12.84 26.85 15.28
CA VAL A 286 12.12 25.57 15.17
C VAL A 286 13.08 24.40 15.04
N LEU A 287 14.15 24.55 14.24
CA LEU A 287 15.22 23.56 14.14
C LEU A 287 15.91 23.35 15.49
N GLY A 288 16.19 24.42 16.21
CA GLY A 288 16.75 24.37 17.57
C GLY A 288 15.85 23.60 18.54
N VAL A 289 14.56 23.89 18.58
CA VAL A 289 13.59 23.15 19.42
C VAL A 289 13.53 21.68 19.03
N GLY A 290 13.47 21.38 17.73
CA GLY A 290 13.49 20.01 17.21
C GLY A 290 14.76 19.25 17.63
N ALA A 291 15.93 19.88 17.52
CA ALA A 291 17.19 19.31 17.93
C ALA A 291 17.26 19.04 19.44
N VAL A 292 16.72 19.94 20.26
CA VAL A 292 16.63 19.76 21.72
C VAL A 292 15.72 18.58 22.05
N VAL A 293 14.52 18.51 21.45
CA VAL A 293 13.58 17.40 21.65
C VAL A 293 14.19 16.07 21.23
N LEU A 294 14.90 16.02 20.09
CA LEU A 294 15.63 14.82 19.65
C LEU A 294 16.72 14.42 20.66
N THR A 295 17.51 15.38 21.12
CA THR A 295 18.61 15.13 22.07
C THR A 295 18.07 14.60 23.40
N VAL A 296 17.02 15.22 23.94
CA VAL A 296 16.34 14.75 25.16
C VAL A 296 15.75 13.36 24.95
N GLY A 297 15.14 13.09 23.80
CA GLY A 297 14.61 11.78 23.46
C GLY A 297 15.68 10.68 23.47
N VAL A 298 16.84 10.93 22.86
CA VAL A 298 17.99 10.01 22.86
C VAL A 298 18.51 9.77 24.28
N LEU A 299 18.64 10.83 25.09
CA LEU A 299 19.10 10.72 26.48
C LEU A 299 18.16 9.86 27.34
N VAL A 300 16.85 10.05 27.19
CA VAL A 300 15.83 9.26 27.92
C VAL A 300 15.84 7.79 27.50
N LEU A 301 16.08 7.49 26.21
CA LEU A 301 16.19 6.11 25.73
C LEU A 301 17.46 5.41 26.25
N ASN A 302 18.59 6.11 26.26
CA ASN A 302 19.85 5.55 26.75
C ASN A 302 19.85 5.33 28.27
N THR A 303 19.23 6.22 29.04
CA THR A 303 19.14 6.08 30.51
C THR A 303 18.22 4.93 30.95
N ARG A 304 17.21 4.57 30.15
CA ARG A 304 16.33 3.41 30.44
C ARG A 304 16.89 2.07 29.99
N SER A 305 17.94 2.05 29.18
CA SER A 305 18.55 0.82 28.64
C SER A 305 19.68 0.27 29.51
N GLN A 306 20.05 0.94 30.60
CA GLN A 306 21.03 0.39 31.56
C GLN A 306 20.37 -0.74 32.36
N PRO A 307 20.87 -1.99 32.29
CA PRO A 307 20.41 -3.06 33.15
C PRO A 307 20.65 -2.67 34.60
N ARG A 308 19.66 -2.86 35.47
CA ARG A 308 19.89 -2.77 36.92
C ARG A 308 21.04 -3.74 37.27
N PRO A 309 22.05 -3.31 38.04
CA PRO A 309 23.06 -4.22 38.52
C PRO A 309 22.39 -5.35 39.32
N PRO A 310 22.84 -6.60 39.18
CA PRO A 310 22.35 -7.69 40.01
C PRO A 310 22.71 -7.41 41.47
N ASP A 311 21.71 -7.43 42.34
CA ASP A 311 21.88 -7.52 43.80
C ASP A 311 22.30 -8.95 44.19
#